data_AF-A0AAU0RI13-F1
#
_entry.id   AF-A0AAU0RI13-F1
#
_cell.length_a   1.000
_cell.length_b   1.000
_cell.length_c   1.000
_cell.angle_alpha   90.00
_cell.angle_beta   90.00
_cell.angle_gamma   90.00
#
_symmetry.space_group_name_H-M   'P 1'
#
loop_
_entity.id
_entity.type
_entity.pdbx_description
1 polymer ?
#
loop_
_entity_poly.entity_id
_entity_poly.type
_entity_poly.pdbx_seq_one_letter_code
_entity_poly.pdbx_strand_id
1 'polypeptide(L)'
;MPILLWGCFVNSAWLKELSMVLLIVYAAVFFISGTRYTPTLIRVLLIIGLAITSPPLVHLLAGASIPLVHIVYIAFFLKIRYTNYPLPTCKWAFIFLTEALGLAIFFYFLPTLETVWPVVLCLFTASIALQSVMHAFRLSDQPAGWYCLAGISLLIAGGALPPTISLICYALANYGLVYGATRYIWQKQGIPYAIR
;
A
#
# COMPACT_ATOMS: atom_id res chain seq x y z
N MET A 1 -9.64 13.53 6.64
CA MET A 1 -8.26 13.04 6.39
C MET A 1 -7.18 14.13 6.51
N PRO A 2 -7.26 15.30 5.85
CA PRO A 2 -6.16 16.29 5.90
C PRO A 2 -5.87 16.86 7.31
N ILE A 3 -6.90 17.03 8.14
CA ILE A 3 -6.75 17.51 9.54
C ILE A 3 -5.96 16.49 10.40
N LEU A 4 -6.19 15.18 10.19
CA LEU A 4 -5.49 14.13 10.93
C LEU A 4 -4.05 13.97 10.45
N LEU A 5 -3.78 14.20 9.16
CA LEU A 5 -2.43 14.29 8.62
C LEU A 5 -1.65 15.49 9.21
N TRP A 6 -2.34 16.58 9.57
CA TRP A 6 -1.72 17.72 10.26
C TRP A 6 -1.20 17.35 11.66
N GLY A 7 -1.89 16.43 12.34
CA GLY A 7 -1.47 15.90 13.65
C GLY A 7 -0.10 15.21 13.61
N CYS A 8 0.33 14.72 12.45
CA CYS A 8 1.63 14.10 12.25
C CYS A 8 2.80 15.11 12.32
N PHE A 9 2.53 16.40 12.09
CA PHE A 9 3.52 17.49 12.10
C PHE A 9 3.63 18.20 13.46
N VAL A 10 2.84 17.81 14.45
CA VAL A 10 2.86 18.42 15.79
C VAL A 10 4.05 17.90 16.60
N ASN A 11 4.77 18.77 17.32
CA ASN A 11 5.98 18.40 18.08
C ASN A 11 5.75 17.54 19.34
N SER A 12 4.60 16.88 19.51
CA SER A 12 4.34 16.00 20.65
C SER A 12 4.08 14.56 20.20
N ALA A 13 4.78 13.61 20.84
CA ALA A 13 4.68 12.19 20.51
C ALA A 13 3.25 11.64 20.70
N TRP A 14 2.58 12.05 21.77
CA TRP A 14 1.21 11.62 22.08
C TRP A 14 0.18 12.06 21.03
N LEU A 15 0.24 13.32 20.55
CA LEU A 15 -0.66 13.78 19.48
C LEU A 15 -0.35 13.09 18.16
N LYS A 16 0.94 12.80 17.86
CA LYS A 16 1.31 12.04 16.66
C LYS A 16 0.68 10.65 16.68
N GLU A 17 0.87 9.88 17.75
CA GLU A 17 0.29 8.54 17.87
C GLU A 17 -1.24 8.55 17.81
N LEU A 18 -1.89 9.45 18.56
CA LEU A 18 -3.34 9.60 18.55
C LEU A 18 -3.85 9.94 17.14
N SER A 19 -3.19 10.88 16.45
CA SER A 19 -3.57 11.29 15.09
C SER A 19 -3.50 10.13 14.10
N MET A 20 -2.51 9.23 14.26
CA MET A 20 -2.33 8.06 13.40
C MET A 20 -3.39 7.00 13.64
N VAL A 21 -3.69 6.70 14.91
CA VAL A 21 -4.77 5.77 15.25
C VAL A 21 -6.10 6.27 14.69
N LEU A 22 -6.41 7.55 14.91
CA LEU A 22 -7.62 8.17 14.37
C LEU A 22 -7.64 8.17 12.84
N LEU A 23 -6.50 8.40 12.17
CA LEU A 23 -6.41 8.37 10.71
C LEU A 23 -6.77 6.99 10.16
N ILE A 24 -6.29 5.92 10.79
CA ILE A 24 -6.55 4.53 10.36
C ILE A 24 -8.00 4.17 10.60
N VAL A 25 -8.55 4.48 11.78
CA VAL A 25 -9.96 4.26 12.08
C VAL A 25 -10.83 5.01 11.07
N TYR A 26 -10.52 6.27 10.81
CA TYR A 26 -11.22 7.07 9.81
C TYR A 26 -11.10 6.47 8.40
N ALA A 27 -9.91 6.01 8.01
CA ALA A 27 -9.68 5.38 6.71
C ALA A 27 -10.48 4.07 6.56
N ALA A 28 -10.50 3.23 7.61
CA ALA A 28 -11.28 2.00 7.63
C ALA A 28 -12.79 2.28 7.54
N VAL A 29 -13.30 3.23 8.33
CA VAL A 29 -14.71 3.64 8.31
C VAL A 29 -15.07 4.23 6.94
N PHE A 30 -14.24 5.11 6.39
CA PHE A 30 -14.44 5.68 5.06
C PHE A 30 -14.53 4.60 3.99
N PHE A 31 -13.59 3.64 4.01
CA PHE A 31 -13.58 2.54 3.05
C PHE A 31 -14.79 1.62 3.21
N ILE A 32 -15.12 1.19 4.43
CA ILE A 32 -16.25 0.30 4.69
C ILE A 32 -17.58 0.95 4.26
N SER A 33 -17.80 2.20 4.66
CA SER A 33 -19.00 2.96 4.33
C SER A 33 -19.11 3.23 2.83
N GLY A 34 -17.98 3.55 2.18
CA GLY A 34 -17.91 3.81 0.74
C GLY A 34 -18.06 2.57 -0.12
N THR A 35 -17.76 1.37 0.37
CA THR A 35 -17.65 0.16 -0.47
C THR A 35 -18.67 -0.93 -0.12
N ARG A 36 -19.85 -0.54 0.39
CA ARG A 36 -20.89 -1.45 0.90
C ARG A 36 -21.28 -2.59 -0.06
N TYR A 37 -21.31 -2.32 -1.36
CA TYR A 37 -21.70 -3.26 -2.41
C TYR A 37 -20.52 -4.00 -3.08
N THR A 38 -19.36 -4.03 -2.44
CA THR A 38 -18.19 -4.76 -2.95
C THR A 38 -18.04 -6.15 -2.35
N PRO A 39 -17.38 -7.08 -3.06
CA PRO A 39 -17.05 -8.40 -2.53
C PRO A 39 -16.32 -8.29 -1.19
N THR A 40 -16.80 -9.02 -0.18
CA THR A 40 -16.27 -9.02 1.19
C THR A 40 -14.76 -9.28 1.22
N LEU A 41 -14.25 -10.13 0.33
CA LEU A 41 -12.83 -10.44 0.24
C LEU A 41 -11.96 -9.19 -0.03
N ILE A 42 -12.38 -8.31 -0.94
CA ILE A 42 -11.64 -7.06 -1.24
C ILE A 42 -11.62 -6.17 0.00
N ARG A 43 -12.74 -6.12 0.71
CA ARG A 43 -12.89 -5.28 1.90
C ARG A 43 -11.99 -5.76 3.03
N VAL A 44 -12.04 -7.06 3.31
CA VAL A 44 -11.25 -7.70 4.36
C VAL A 44 -9.76 -7.58 4.08
N LEU A 45 -9.31 -7.83 2.84
CA LEU A 45 -7.89 -7.71 2.49
C LEU A 45 -7.34 -6.30 2.74
N LEU A 46 -8.06 -5.25 2.36
CA LEU A 46 -7.59 -3.88 2.60
C LEU A 46 -7.58 -3.52 4.10
N ILE A 47 -8.60 -3.95 4.85
CA ILE A 47 -8.68 -3.71 6.30
C ILE A 47 -7.53 -4.42 7.03
N ILE A 48 -7.23 -5.67 6.66
CA ILE A 48 -6.08 -6.40 7.19
C ILE A 48 -4.79 -5.65 6.86
N GLY A 49 -4.61 -5.19 5.62
CA GLY A 49 -3.46 -4.39 5.20
C GLY A 49 -3.28 -3.13 6.06
N LEU A 50 -4.37 -2.38 6.31
CA LEU A 50 -4.38 -1.19 7.16
C LEU A 50 -4.05 -1.50 8.62
N ALA A 51 -4.56 -2.60 9.17
CA ALA A 51 -4.30 -2.99 10.54
C ALA A 51 -2.81 -3.29 10.77
N ILE A 52 -2.19 -4.02 9.84
CA ILE A 52 -0.78 -4.44 9.97
C ILE A 52 0.17 -3.25 9.72
N THR A 53 -0.21 -2.30 8.87
CA THR A 53 0.57 -1.08 8.58
C THR A 53 0.40 0.03 9.61
N SER A 54 -0.31 -0.22 10.71
CA SER A 54 -0.54 0.77 11.76
C SER A 54 0.75 1.05 12.57
N PRO A 55 1.16 2.33 12.74
CA PRO A 55 2.28 2.70 13.61
C PRO A 55 1.72 2.85 15.03
N PRO A 56 1.76 1.79 15.84
CA PRO A 56 3.00 1.38 16.52
C PRO A 56 3.49 -0.04 16.19
N LEU A 57 2.70 -0.83 15.46
CA LEU A 57 2.97 -2.23 15.20
C LEU A 57 4.12 -2.43 14.19
N VAL A 58 4.26 -1.54 13.21
CA VAL A 58 5.31 -1.61 12.18
C VAL A 58 6.70 -1.36 12.76
N HIS A 59 6.82 -0.48 13.76
CA HIS A 59 8.11 -0.20 14.43
C HIS A 59 8.47 -1.29 15.45
N LEU A 60 7.48 -1.94 16.06
CA LEU A 60 7.68 -3.02 17.02
C LEU A 60 8.00 -4.37 16.34
N LEU A 61 7.55 -4.59 15.10
CA LEU A 61 7.66 -5.86 14.36
C LEU A 61 8.58 -5.78 13.11
N ALA A 62 9.37 -4.71 12.99
CA ALA A 62 10.04 -4.23 11.77
C ALA A 62 10.92 -5.23 10.97
N GLY A 63 11.18 -6.44 11.47
CA GLY A 63 11.91 -7.48 10.73
C GLY A 63 11.04 -8.52 10.00
N ALA A 64 9.88 -8.89 10.57
CA ALA A 64 9.12 -10.07 10.12
C ALA A 64 7.71 -9.74 9.59
N SER A 65 7.12 -8.62 9.98
CA SER A 65 5.75 -8.26 9.57
C SER A 65 5.68 -7.54 8.22
N ILE A 66 6.77 -6.90 7.76
CA ILE A 66 6.78 -6.11 6.53
C ILE A 66 6.53 -6.97 5.27
N PRO A 67 7.14 -8.17 5.11
CA PRO A 67 6.80 -9.04 3.98
C PRO A 67 5.33 -9.49 4.02
N LEU A 68 4.77 -9.70 5.20
CA LEU A 68 3.38 -10.10 5.37
C LEU A 68 2.41 -8.97 4.96
N VAL A 69 2.76 -7.71 5.24
CA VAL A 69 2.04 -6.55 4.69
C VAL A 69 2.00 -6.58 3.17
N HIS A 70 3.17 -6.80 2.53
CA HIS A 70 3.23 -6.87 1.07
C HIS A 70 2.38 -8.00 0.51
N ILE A 71 2.37 -9.18 1.13
CA ILE A 71 1.55 -10.33 0.71
C ILE A 71 0.06 -9.97 0.73
N VAL A 72 -0.42 -9.28 1.78
CA VAL A 72 -1.81 -8.86 1.88
C VAL A 72 -2.18 -7.87 0.75
N TYR A 73 -1.31 -6.89 0.48
CA TYR A 73 -1.54 -5.95 -0.63
C TYR A 73 -1.41 -6.60 -2.00
N ILE A 74 -0.51 -7.58 -2.19
CA ILE A 74 -0.43 -8.40 -3.39
C ILE A 74 -1.76 -9.11 -3.63
N ALA A 75 -2.30 -9.81 -2.62
CA ALA A 75 -3.59 -10.49 -2.73
C ALA A 75 -4.72 -9.50 -3.05
N PHE A 76 -4.72 -8.32 -2.42
CA PHE A 76 -5.67 -7.24 -2.69
C PHE A 76 -5.61 -6.78 -4.15
N PHE A 77 -4.43 -6.45 -4.66
CA PHE A 77 -4.24 -5.99 -6.04
C PHE A 77 -4.51 -7.07 -7.07
N LEU A 78 -4.12 -8.32 -6.81
CA LEU A 78 -4.46 -9.45 -7.67
C LEU A 78 -5.98 -9.65 -7.73
N LYS A 79 -6.70 -9.49 -6.61
CA LYS A 79 -8.16 -9.55 -6.63
C LYS A 79 -8.77 -8.44 -7.47
N ILE A 80 -8.21 -7.22 -7.43
CA ILE A 80 -8.62 -6.14 -8.32
C ILE A 80 -8.35 -6.51 -9.78
N ARG A 81 -7.13 -6.92 -10.12
CA ARG A 81 -6.73 -7.34 -11.48
C ARG A 81 -7.72 -8.32 -12.09
N TYR A 82 -7.98 -9.44 -11.40
CA TYR A 82 -8.86 -10.50 -11.92
C TYR A 82 -10.36 -10.16 -11.89
N THR A 83 -10.72 -8.97 -11.39
CA THR A 83 -12.10 -8.46 -11.43
C THR A 83 -12.23 -7.16 -12.21
N ASN A 84 -11.17 -6.67 -12.84
CA ASN A 84 -11.11 -5.42 -13.59
C ASN A 84 -11.09 -5.69 -15.09
N TYR A 85 -12.26 -5.89 -15.68
CA TYR A 85 -12.40 -6.13 -17.12
C TYR A 85 -12.59 -4.82 -17.90
N PRO A 86 -12.06 -4.71 -19.13
CA PRO A 86 -11.07 -5.60 -19.74
C PRO A 86 -9.75 -5.59 -18.95
N LEU A 87 -9.05 -6.73 -18.97
CA LEU A 87 -7.84 -6.93 -18.16
C LEU A 87 -6.75 -5.91 -18.53
N PRO A 88 -6.07 -5.30 -17.55
CA PRO A 88 -4.92 -4.43 -17.82
C PRO A 88 -3.82 -5.20 -18.57
N THR A 89 -3.20 -4.56 -19.56
CA THR A 89 -2.11 -5.16 -20.33
C THR A 89 -0.86 -5.35 -19.47
N CYS A 90 -0.06 -6.37 -19.81
CA CYS A 90 1.19 -6.60 -19.11
C CYS A 90 2.23 -5.54 -19.48
N LYS A 91 2.77 -4.84 -18.49
CA LYS A 91 3.88 -3.89 -18.65
C LYS A 91 5.23 -4.61 -18.61
N TRP A 92 5.53 -5.38 -19.65
CA TRP A 92 6.71 -6.27 -19.72
C TRP A 92 8.04 -5.57 -19.41
N ALA A 93 8.26 -4.37 -19.96
CA ALA A 93 9.48 -3.61 -19.70
C ALA A 93 9.66 -3.29 -18.20
N PHE A 94 8.56 -2.98 -17.50
CA PHE A 94 8.59 -2.72 -16.07
C PHE A 94 8.92 -3.99 -15.29
N ILE A 95 8.26 -5.12 -15.60
CA ILE A 95 8.52 -6.42 -14.97
C ILE A 95 10.00 -6.79 -15.12
N PHE A 96 10.53 -6.77 -16.36
CA PHE A 96 11.91 -7.16 -16.60
C PHE A 96 12.89 -6.27 -15.86
N LEU A 97 12.65 -4.96 -15.80
CA LEU A 97 13.49 -4.04 -15.07
C LEU A 97 13.46 -4.31 -13.56
N THR A 98 12.27 -4.51 -12.98
CA THR A 98 12.13 -4.77 -11.53
C THR A 98 12.72 -6.12 -11.13
N GLU A 99 12.56 -7.15 -11.95
CA GLU A 99 13.14 -8.48 -11.69
C GLU A 99 14.67 -8.47 -11.87
N ALA A 100 15.19 -7.79 -12.90
CA ALA A 100 16.63 -7.63 -13.09
C ALA A 100 17.27 -6.89 -11.89
N LEU A 101 16.61 -5.84 -11.40
CA LEU A 101 17.06 -5.13 -10.20
C LEU A 101 17.01 -6.03 -8.96
N GLY A 102 15.94 -6.80 -8.78
CA GLY A 102 15.81 -7.75 -7.68
C GLY A 102 16.92 -8.81 -7.67
N LEU A 103 17.24 -9.38 -8.83
CA LEU A 103 18.33 -10.33 -9.01
C LEU A 103 19.69 -9.70 -8.74
N ALA A 104 19.93 -8.48 -9.23
CA ALA A 104 21.18 -7.76 -8.97
C ALA A 104 21.40 -7.53 -7.47
N ILE A 105 20.35 -7.12 -6.74
CA ILE A 105 20.39 -6.95 -5.30
C ILE A 105 20.62 -8.29 -4.59
N PHE A 106 19.98 -9.36 -5.03
CA PHE A 106 20.19 -10.69 -4.46
C PHE A 106 21.64 -11.15 -4.58
N PHE A 107 22.25 -11.02 -5.78
CA PHE A 107 23.66 -11.38 -5.98
C PHE A 107 24.61 -10.49 -5.18
N TYR A 108 24.29 -9.21 -5.01
CA TYR A 108 25.06 -8.30 -4.18
C TYR A 108 25.09 -8.73 -2.70
N PHE A 109 23.96 -9.21 -2.18
CA PHE A 109 23.82 -9.66 -0.79
C PHE A 109 24.14 -11.14 -0.56
N LEU A 110 24.42 -11.90 -1.63
CA LEU A 110 24.75 -13.33 -1.56
C LEU A 110 25.86 -13.63 -0.51
N PRO A 111 26.94 -12.83 -0.39
CA PRO A 111 28.00 -13.11 0.59
C PRO A 111 27.58 -12.95 2.06
N THR A 112 26.52 -12.18 2.33
CA THR A 112 26.04 -11.86 3.69
C THR A 112 24.62 -12.37 3.96
N LEU A 113 24.12 -13.27 3.09
CA LEU A 113 22.71 -13.67 3.02
C LEU A 113 22.13 -14.14 4.36
N GLU A 114 22.90 -14.87 5.17
CA GLU A 114 22.47 -15.34 6.49
C GLU A 114 22.02 -14.20 7.41
N THR A 115 22.66 -13.03 7.30
CA THR A 115 22.39 -11.85 8.12
C THR A 115 21.35 -10.92 7.51
N VAL A 116 21.25 -10.89 6.18
CA VAL A 116 20.40 -9.93 5.43
C VAL A 116 19.18 -10.57 4.78
N TRP A 117 18.95 -11.88 4.98
CA TRP A 117 17.80 -12.61 4.42
C TRP A 117 16.44 -11.90 4.64
N PRO A 118 16.11 -11.35 5.83
CA PRO A 118 14.85 -10.62 6.01
C PRO A 118 14.71 -9.40 5.09
N VAL A 119 15.81 -8.70 4.83
CA VAL A 119 15.86 -7.54 3.92
C VAL A 119 15.63 -7.98 2.49
N VAL A 120 16.29 -9.07 2.06
CA VAL A 120 16.11 -9.65 0.72
C VAL A 120 14.66 -10.09 0.50
N LEU A 121 14.07 -10.78 1.47
CA LEU A 121 12.66 -11.20 1.42
C LEU A 121 11.71 -10.00 1.35
N CYS A 122 12.00 -8.94 2.12
CA CYS A 122 11.23 -7.70 2.10
C CYS A 122 11.29 -7.02 0.72
N LEU A 123 12.47 -6.92 0.11
CA LEU A 123 12.65 -6.35 -1.23
C LEU A 123 11.96 -7.17 -2.32
N PHE A 124 12.04 -8.49 -2.23
CA PHE A 124 11.36 -9.38 -3.17
C PHE A 124 9.84 -9.23 -3.11
N THR A 125 9.27 -9.27 -1.91
CA THR A 125 7.83 -9.07 -1.72
C THR A 125 7.37 -7.64 -2.09
N ALA A 126 8.20 -6.63 -1.84
CA ALA A 126 7.97 -5.25 -2.28
C ALA A 126 7.91 -5.13 -3.81
N SER A 127 8.85 -5.77 -4.53
CA SER A 127 8.85 -5.81 -5.99
C SER A 127 7.55 -6.40 -6.54
N ILE A 128 7.12 -7.55 -6.00
CA ILE A 128 5.88 -8.20 -6.41
C ILE A 128 4.66 -7.33 -6.09
N ALA A 129 4.63 -6.64 -4.95
CA ALA A 129 3.55 -5.72 -4.60
C ALA A 129 3.46 -4.54 -5.59
N LEU A 130 4.61 -3.97 -5.97
CA LEU A 130 4.70 -2.88 -6.94
C LEU A 130 4.26 -3.33 -8.34
N GLN A 131 4.66 -4.52 -8.78
CA GLN A 131 4.18 -5.10 -10.03
C GLN A 131 2.67 -5.38 -9.96
N SER A 132 2.18 -5.93 -8.85
CA SER A 132 0.76 -6.27 -8.67
C SER A 132 -0.14 -5.05 -8.82
N VAL A 133 0.22 -3.90 -8.24
CA VAL A 133 -0.56 -2.65 -8.41
C VAL A 133 -0.53 -2.13 -9.85
N MET A 134 0.63 -2.24 -10.52
CA MET A 134 0.79 -1.81 -11.91
C MET A 134 -0.03 -2.64 -12.89
N HIS A 135 -0.35 -3.89 -12.52
CA HIS A 135 -1.23 -4.79 -13.27
C HIS A 135 -2.68 -4.82 -12.77
N ALA A 136 -2.98 -4.19 -11.63
CA ALA A 136 -4.34 -4.12 -11.12
C ALA A 136 -5.20 -3.08 -11.84
N PHE A 137 -4.57 -1.98 -12.28
CA PHE A 137 -5.27 -0.81 -12.82
C PHE A 137 -4.86 -0.47 -14.24
N ARG A 138 -5.83 -0.06 -15.06
CA ARG A 138 -5.57 0.61 -16.35
C ARG A 138 -5.29 2.08 -16.07
N LEU A 139 -4.05 2.42 -15.74
CA LEU A 139 -3.70 3.76 -15.25
C LEU A 139 -4.06 4.92 -16.19
N SER A 140 -4.24 4.67 -17.49
CA SER A 140 -4.76 5.65 -18.46
C SER A 140 -6.25 5.95 -18.26
N ASP A 141 -7.05 4.91 -18.00
CA ASP A 141 -8.51 4.98 -17.94
C ASP A 141 -9.04 5.11 -16.51
N GLN A 142 -8.21 4.69 -15.54
CA GLN A 142 -8.51 4.55 -14.12
C GLN A 142 -7.48 5.35 -13.33
N PRO A 143 -7.60 6.69 -13.31
CA PRO A 143 -6.63 7.56 -12.63
C PRO A 143 -6.57 7.30 -11.12
N ALA A 144 -7.63 6.73 -10.53
CA ALA A 144 -7.65 6.26 -9.15
C ALA A 144 -6.52 5.27 -8.82
N GLY A 145 -6.06 4.49 -9.81
CA GLY A 145 -4.94 3.56 -9.65
C GLY A 145 -3.61 4.23 -9.32
N TRP A 146 -3.42 5.52 -9.69
CA TRP A 146 -2.22 6.28 -9.34
C TRP A 146 -2.09 6.51 -7.83
N TYR A 147 -3.20 6.69 -7.12
CA TYR A 147 -3.19 6.82 -5.67
C TYR A 147 -2.75 5.52 -4.98
N CYS A 148 -3.20 4.37 -5.50
CA CYS A 148 -2.75 3.06 -5.02
C CYS A 148 -1.27 2.81 -5.32
N LEU A 149 -0.80 3.20 -6.52
CA LEU A 149 0.60 3.07 -6.91
C LEU A 149 1.52 3.95 -6.06
N ALA A 150 1.15 5.22 -5.87
CA ALA A 150 1.86 6.13 -4.98
C ALA A 150 1.86 5.60 -3.55
N GLY A 151 0.71 5.07 -3.10
CA GLY A 151 0.55 4.52 -1.77
C GLY A 151 1.48 3.33 -1.51
N ILE A 152 1.52 2.33 -2.39
CA ILE A 152 2.44 1.19 -2.22
C ILE A 152 3.91 1.60 -2.37
N SER A 153 4.21 2.58 -3.22
CA SER A 153 5.58 3.08 -3.39
C SER A 153 6.07 3.78 -2.11
N LEU A 154 5.21 4.57 -1.48
CA LEU A 154 5.50 5.22 -0.18
C LEU A 154 5.60 4.21 0.95
N LEU A 155 4.81 3.13 0.93
CA LEU A 155 4.92 2.04 1.90
C LEU A 155 6.31 1.39 1.85
N ILE A 156 6.77 1.07 0.63
CA ILE A 156 8.08 0.44 0.40
C ILE A 156 9.22 1.41 0.77
N ALA A 157 9.18 2.64 0.26
CA ALA A 157 10.21 3.65 0.52
C ALA A 157 10.25 4.07 2.00
N GLY A 158 9.09 4.15 2.67
CA GLY A 158 8.97 4.51 4.07
C GLY A 158 9.74 3.57 5.01
N GLY A 159 9.90 2.30 4.64
CA GLY A 159 10.68 1.33 5.42
C GLY A 159 12.18 1.61 5.48
N ALA A 160 12.72 2.40 4.55
CA ALA A 160 14.13 2.77 4.50
C ALA A 160 14.45 4.14 5.13
N LEU A 161 13.43 4.87 5.60
CA LEU A 161 13.56 6.25 6.06
C LEU A 161 13.65 6.34 7.59
N PRO A 162 14.20 7.45 8.15
CA PRO A 162 14.23 7.67 9.59
C PRO A 162 12.82 7.61 10.21
N PRO A 163 12.66 7.19 11.48
CA PRO A 163 11.36 6.88 12.07
C PRO A 163 10.29 7.97 11.92
N THR A 164 10.67 9.24 12.08
CA THR A 164 9.73 10.37 11.94
C THR A 164 9.23 10.53 10.49
N ILE A 165 10.09 10.32 9.50
CA ILE A 165 9.74 10.42 8.08
C ILE A 165 8.99 9.16 7.64
N SER A 166 9.46 7.98 8.08
CA SER A 166 8.82 6.69 7.86
C SER A 166 7.35 6.70 8.31
N LEU A 167 7.09 7.26 9.50
CA LEU A 167 5.75 7.44 10.05
C LEU A 167 4.83 8.26 9.12
N ILE A 168 5.33 9.36 8.54
CA ILE A 168 4.59 10.19 7.59
C ILE A 168 4.36 9.45 6.28
N CYS A 169 5.38 8.74 5.78
CA CYS A 169 5.27 7.91 4.58
C CYS A 169 4.19 6.83 4.74
N TYR A 170 4.10 6.17 5.90
CA TYR A 170 3.08 5.17 6.17
C TYR A 170 1.67 5.77 6.25
N ALA A 171 1.52 6.95 6.84
CA ALA A 171 0.24 7.65 6.87
C ALA A 171 -0.25 8.03 5.46
N LEU A 172 0.65 8.57 4.64
CA LEU A 172 0.35 8.92 3.24
C LEU A 172 0.14 7.68 2.37
N ALA A 173 0.88 6.60 2.62
CA ALA A 173 0.70 5.32 1.96
C ALA A 173 -0.71 4.78 2.18
N ASN A 174 -1.13 4.70 3.45
CA ASN A 174 -2.46 4.22 3.83
C ASN A 174 -3.57 5.11 3.28
N TYR A 175 -3.37 6.44 3.28
CA TYR A 175 -4.28 7.38 2.63
C TYR A 175 -4.43 7.08 1.13
N GLY A 176 -3.32 6.97 0.40
CA GLY A 176 -3.31 6.73 -1.05
C GLY A 176 -3.97 5.39 -1.42
N LEU A 177 -3.66 4.34 -0.67
CA LEU A 177 -4.23 3.00 -0.87
C LEU A 177 -5.75 2.99 -0.64
N VAL A 178 -6.22 3.58 0.45
CA VAL A 178 -7.65 3.63 0.77
C VAL A 178 -8.41 4.53 -0.18
N TYR A 179 -7.90 5.73 -0.42
CA TYR A 179 -8.56 6.68 -1.31
C TYR A 179 -8.64 6.13 -2.74
N GLY A 180 -7.53 5.61 -3.27
CA GLY A 180 -7.47 5.01 -4.60
C GLY A 180 -8.39 3.81 -4.74
N ALA A 181 -8.38 2.90 -3.76
CA ALA A 181 -9.25 1.72 -3.74
C ALA A 181 -10.74 2.09 -3.73
N THR A 182 -11.15 2.99 -2.82
CA THR A 182 -12.55 3.46 -2.73
C THR A 182 -12.98 4.10 -4.05
N ARG A 183 -12.15 4.98 -4.62
CA ARG A 183 -12.46 5.68 -5.87
C ARG A 183 -12.59 4.73 -7.05
N TYR A 184 -11.68 3.76 -7.16
CA TYR A 184 -11.77 2.72 -8.18
C TYR A 184 -13.09 1.94 -8.07
N ILE A 185 -13.48 1.56 -6.85
CA ILE A 185 -14.72 0.85 -6.58
C ILE A 185 -15.94 1.68 -6.98
N TRP A 186 -15.98 2.96 -6.62
CA TRP A 186 -17.07 3.87 -6.98
C TRP A 186 -17.21 4.02 -8.49
N GLN A 187 -16.08 4.19 -9.18
CA GLN A 187 -16.05 4.25 -10.65
C GLN A 187 -16.62 2.96 -11.25
N LYS A 188 -16.27 1.79 -10.71
CA LYS A 188 -16.81 0.50 -11.16
C LYS A 188 -18.30 0.33 -10.88
N GLN A 189 -18.81 0.93 -9.81
CA GLN A 189 -20.23 0.90 -9.44
C GLN A 189 -21.08 1.92 -10.19
N GLY A 190 -20.49 2.72 -11.09
CA GLY A 190 -21.22 3.75 -11.82
C GLY A 190 -21.68 4.92 -10.95
N ILE A 191 -21.12 5.07 -9.74
CA ILE A 191 -21.41 6.20 -8.86
C ILE A 191 -20.69 7.43 -9.47
N PRO A 192 -21.43 8.44 -9.97
CA PRO A 192 -20.80 9.58 -10.62
C PRO A 192 -19.94 10.36 -9.63
N TYR A 193 -18.88 10.97 -10.16
CA TYR A 193 -17.99 11.89 -9.45
C TYR A 193 -18.78 13.06 -8.86
N ALA A 194 -19.36 12.90 -7.67
CA ALA A 194 -19.76 14.02 -6.84
C ALA A 194 -18.58 14.37 -5.93
N ILE A 195 -17.60 15.08 -6.50
CA ILE A 195 -16.79 16.01 -5.72
C ILE A 195 -17.14 17.39 -6.27
N ARG A 196 -18.06 18.07 -5.60
CA ARG A 196 -17.94 19.52 -5.43
C ARG A 196 -17.12 19.74 -4.18
#